data_AF-A0A941M4T1-F1
#
_entry.id   AF-A0A941M4T1-F1
#
_cell.length_a   1.000
_cell.length_b   1.000
_cell.length_c   1.000
_cell.angle_alpha   90.00
_cell.angle_beta   90.00
_cell.angle_gamma   90.00
#
_symmetry.space_group_name_H-M   'P 1'
#
loop_
_entity.id
_entity.type
_entity.pdbx_description
1 polymer ?
#
loop_
_entity_poly.entity_id
_entity_poly.type
_entity_poly.pdbx_seq_one_letter_code
_entity_poly.pdbx_strand_id
1 'polypeptide(L)'
;MKTYNPYGKCIRDIIALAFSNKKIRLSFLLSIIGLIFGVLSNLALPLLLKKIIDSFSFPNSTFVSCILLSYGIIWTISQISVYIRTIFMYKIEQRLTFVLGSKVLSHIFGLSLNYFLNQQPGALTNIIRRAQQNVPHIVLGLFFHVFPTVLEFLFVVALIFLLYPLIYSFFMVAIFGIFFAYTLIVLKMVLKAREKANEADKDADGIIADWLSNYEAVKVFGKSDLAIFTCEAELKKKEATEVKFMTNVTLSHIGHL
;
A
#
# COMPACT_ATOMS: atom_id res chain seq x y z
N MET A 1 -10.82 31.96 5.26
CA MET A 1 -10.77 30.79 6.15
C MET A 1 -9.64 29.86 5.69
N LYS A 2 -8.48 29.87 6.35
CA LYS A 2 -7.42 28.87 6.10
C LYS A 2 -7.86 27.58 6.78
N THR A 3 -8.10 26.53 6.02
CA THR A 3 -8.30 25.17 6.52
C THR A 3 -7.03 24.75 7.27
N TYR A 4 -7.04 24.90 8.59
CA TYR A 4 -6.02 24.36 9.47
C TYR A 4 -6.06 22.84 9.29
N ASN A 5 -5.06 22.26 8.62
CA ASN A 5 -4.97 20.82 8.41
C ASN A 5 -4.11 20.19 9.54
N PRO A 6 -4.72 19.73 10.65
CA PRO A 6 -3.98 19.20 11.79
C PRO A 6 -3.19 17.93 11.45
N TYR A 7 -3.65 17.17 10.45
CA TYR A 7 -3.06 15.88 10.07
C TYR A 7 -1.70 16.05 9.38
N GLY A 8 -1.56 17.03 8.47
CA GLY A 8 -0.31 17.27 7.76
C GLY A 8 0.84 17.72 8.68
N LYS A 9 0.52 18.54 9.69
CA LYS A 9 1.51 18.98 10.69
C LYS A 9 1.96 17.82 11.57
N CYS A 10 1.03 16.97 12.01
CA CYS A 10 1.33 15.79 12.81
C CYS A 10 2.27 14.82 12.06
N ILE A 11 1.95 14.48 10.80
CA ILE A 11 2.78 13.60 9.96
C ILE A 11 4.18 14.19 9.79
N ARG A 12 4.29 15.48 9.48
CA ARG A 12 5.59 16.15 9.33
C ARG A 12 6.43 16.08 10.60
N ASP A 13 5.81 16.32 11.76
CA ASP A 13 6.51 16.32 13.04
C ASP A 13 6.98 14.89 13.41
N ILE A 14 6.18 13.87 13.10
CA ILE A 14 6.53 12.45 13.28
C ILE A 14 7.70 12.05 12.38
N ILE A 15 7.65 12.44 11.10
CA ILE A 15 8.74 12.19 10.15
C ILE A 15 10.01 12.90 10.63
N ALA A 16 9.93 14.18 11.00
CA ALA A 16 11.09 14.92 11.51
C ALA A 16 11.72 14.24 12.75
N LEU A 17 10.89 13.73 13.66
CA LEU A 17 11.33 12.96 14.84
C LEU A 17 11.95 11.61 14.48
N ALA A 18 11.38 10.88 13.52
CA ALA A 18 11.95 9.64 13.02
C ALA A 18 13.33 9.86 12.39
N PHE A 19 13.47 10.93 11.61
CA PHE A 19 14.71 11.34 10.95
C PHE A 19 15.69 12.08 11.86
N SER A 20 15.43 12.26 13.16
CA SER A 20 16.38 12.91 14.07
C SER A 20 17.68 12.12 14.27
N ASN A 21 17.66 10.80 14.05
CA ASN A 21 18.83 9.94 14.24
C ASN A 21 19.71 9.89 12.97
N LYS A 22 21.01 10.18 13.11
CA LYS A 22 21.99 10.14 12.01
C LYS A 22 22.02 8.79 11.28
N LYS A 23 21.87 7.66 11.99
CA LYS A 23 21.85 6.31 11.39
C LYS A 23 20.68 6.10 10.43
N ILE A 24 19.56 6.78 10.68
CA ILE A 24 18.32 6.65 9.92
C ILE A 24 18.35 7.55 8.70
N ARG A 25 18.87 8.78 8.86
CA ARG A 25 19.22 9.64 7.72
C ARG A 25 20.17 8.93 6.76
N LEU A 26 21.20 8.26 7.28
CA LEU A 26 22.12 7.48 6.47
C LEU A 26 21.41 6.31 5.77
N SER A 27 20.60 5.53 6.48
CA SER A 27 19.83 4.42 5.89
C SER A 27 18.88 4.90 4.79
N PHE A 28 18.26 6.07 4.96
CA PHE A 28 17.41 6.69 3.95
C PHE A 28 18.20 7.14 2.71
N LEU A 29 19.36 7.76 2.90
CA LEU A 29 20.25 8.12 1.79
C LEU A 29 20.70 6.87 1.02
N LEU A 30 21.12 5.81 1.71
CA LEU A 30 21.49 4.54 1.05
C LEU A 30 20.30 3.92 0.31
N SER A 31 19.09 4.00 0.89
CA SER A 31 17.87 3.53 0.23
C SER A 31 17.58 4.32 -1.05
N ILE A 32 17.73 5.65 -1.04
CA ILE A 32 17.56 6.49 -2.23
C ILE A 32 18.63 6.18 -3.29
N ILE A 33 19.89 6.00 -2.88
CA ILE A 33 20.97 5.65 -3.82
C ILE A 33 20.68 4.29 -4.47
N GLY A 34 20.30 3.27 -3.68
CA GLY A 34 19.91 1.96 -4.20
C GLY A 34 18.67 2.03 -5.10
N LEU A 35 17.71 2.90 -4.78
CA LEU A 35 16.53 3.17 -5.61
C LEU A 35 16.96 3.71 -6.97
N ILE A 36 17.74 4.79 -7.01
CA ILE A 36 18.20 5.41 -8.26
C ILE A 36 18.99 4.40 -9.09
N PHE A 37 19.92 3.68 -8.45
CA PHE A 37 20.74 2.67 -9.11
C PHE A 37 19.94 1.49 -9.67
N GLY A 38 18.95 1.00 -8.90
CA GLY A 38 18.05 -0.06 -9.34
C GLY A 38 17.18 0.38 -10.51
N VAL A 39 16.63 1.60 -10.46
CA VAL A 39 15.84 2.16 -11.56
C VAL A 39 16.69 2.31 -12.83
N LEU A 40 17.90 2.85 -12.73
CA LEU A 40 18.83 2.96 -13.87
C LEU A 40 19.15 1.59 -14.48
N SER A 41 19.36 0.57 -13.64
CA SER A 41 19.63 -0.80 -14.10
C SER A 41 18.41 -1.42 -14.78
N ASN A 42 17.20 -1.23 -14.24
CA ASN A 42 15.95 -1.64 -14.88
C ASN A 42 15.74 -0.99 -16.25
N LEU A 43 16.06 0.31 -16.37
CA LEU A 43 15.98 1.04 -17.63
C LEU A 43 17.04 0.60 -18.66
N ALA A 44 18.18 0.07 -18.21
CA ALA A 44 19.22 -0.44 -19.09
C ALA A 44 18.85 -1.80 -19.73
N LEU A 45 17.97 -2.59 -19.10
CA LEU A 45 17.60 -3.93 -19.58
C LEU A 45 16.96 -3.91 -20.98
N PRO A 46 15.95 -3.07 -21.31
CA PRO A 46 15.40 -2.99 -22.66
C PRO A 46 16.43 -2.58 -23.72
N LEU A 47 17.37 -1.68 -23.37
CA LEU A 47 18.43 -1.24 -24.28
C LEU A 47 19.45 -2.34 -24.57
N LEU A 48 19.78 -3.16 -23.55
CA LEU A 48 20.61 -4.34 -23.73
C LEU A 48 19.91 -5.39 -24.57
N LEU A 49 18.62 -5.63 -24.32
CA LEU A 49 17.81 -6.55 -25.12
C LEU A 49 17.79 -6.12 -26.59
N LYS A 50 17.61 -4.82 -26.86
CA LYS A 50 17.72 -4.27 -28.22
C LYS A 50 19.08 -4.60 -28.85
N LYS A 51 20.19 -4.36 -28.14
CA LYS A 51 21.55 -4.70 -28.64
C LYS A 51 21.75 -6.19 -28.90
N ILE A 52 21.15 -7.06 -28.08
CA ILE A 52 21.19 -8.52 -28.29
C ILE A 52 20.52 -8.86 -29.62
N ILE A 53 19.29 -8.36 -29.85
CA ILE A 53 18.52 -8.59 -31.08
C ILE A 53 19.28 -8.06 -32.31
N ASP A 54 19.83 -6.84 -32.22
CA ASP A 54 20.61 -6.23 -33.31
C ASP A 54 21.88 -7.06 -33.62
N SER A 55 22.53 -7.63 -32.60
CA SER A 55 23.74 -8.46 -32.76
C SER A 55 23.47 -9.81 -33.40
N PHE A 56 22.25 -10.36 -33.29
CA PHE A 56 21.87 -11.57 -34.04
C PHE A 56 21.82 -11.34 -35.55
N SER A 57 21.71 -10.08 -36.01
CA SER A 57 21.72 -9.75 -37.44
C SER A 57 23.14 -9.76 -38.05
N PHE A 58 24.20 -9.69 -37.23
CA PHE A 58 25.61 -9.71 -37.66
C PHE A 58 26.39 -10.77 -36.85
N PRO A 59 26.65 -11.97 -37.41
CA PRO A 59 27.04 -13.15 -36.64
C PRO A 59 28.48 -13.09 -36.12
N ASN A 60 28.69 -12.38 -35.00
CA ASN A 60 29.90 -12.45 -34.19
C ASN A 60 29.60 -13.19 -32.88
N SER A 61 29.82 -14.51 -32.85
CA SER A 61 29.48 -15.42 -31.73
C SER A 61 30.04 -14.96 -30.36
N THR A 62 31.27 -14.44 -30.33
CA THR A 62 31.92 -13.97 -29.09
C THR A 62 31.27 -12.70 -28.54
N PHE A 63 30.83 -11.79 -29.42
CA PHE A 63 30.21 -10.53 -29.02
C PHE A 63 28.81 -10.74 -28.43
N VAL A 64 28.03 -11.63 -29.04
CA VAL A 64 26.70 -12.03 -28.55
C VAL A 64 26.80 -12.64 -27.15
N SER A 65 27.78 -13.52 -26.92
CA SER A 65 28.02 -14.16 -25.63
C SER A 65 28.35 -13.15 -24.52
N CYS A 66 29.19 -12.15 -24.79
CA CYS A 66 29.53 -11.10 -23.82
C CYS A 66 28.34 -10.20 -23.45
N ILE A 67 27.49 -9.84 -24.43
CA ILE A 67 26.30 -9.03 -24.16
C ILE A 67 25.28 -9.82 -23.33
N LEU A 68 25.10 -11.11 -23.62
CA LEU A 68 24.17 -11.98 -22.89
C LEU A 68 24.61 -12.16 -21.43
N LEU A 69 25.92 -12.33 -21.19
CA LEU A 69 26.47 -12.35 -19.84
C LEU A 69 26.25 -11.01 -19.12
N SER A 70 26.47 -9.89 -19.82
CA SER A 70 26.27 -8.55 -19.28
C SER A 70 24.81 -8.29 -18.89
N TYR A 71 23.86 -8.75 -19.70
CA TYR A 71 22.43 -8.70 -19.40
C TYR A 71 22.10 -9.45 -18.11
N GLY A 72 22.60 -10.68 -17.97
CA GLY A 72 22.38 -11.48 -16.76
C GLY A 72 22.96 -10.83 -15.49
N ILE A 73 24.16 -10.24 -15.59
CA ILE A 73 24.81 -9.51 -14.50
C ILE A 73 23.98 -8.28 -14.11
N ILE A 74 23.59 -7.45 -15.09
CA ILE A 74 22.83 -6.22 -14.85
C ILE A 74 21.44 -6.54 -14.27
N TRP A 75 20.79 -7.58 -14.78
CA TRP A 75 19.52 -8.05 -14.22
C TRP A 75 19.67 -8.48 -12.76
N THR A 76 20.69 -9.30 -12.45
CA THR A 76 20.96 -9.76 -11.08
C THR A 76 21.27 -8.61 -10.14
N ILE A 77 22.10 -7.65 -10.58
CA ILE A 77 22.42 -6.44 -9.84
C ILE A 77 21.16 -5.61 -9.57
N SER A 78 20.27 -5.48 -10.56
CA SER A 78 18.99 -4.78 -10.39
C SER A 78 18.14 -5.44 -9.30
N GLN A 79 18.00 -6.77 -9.34
CA GLN A 79 17.25 -7.52 -8.32
C GLN A 79 17.85 -7.36 -6.92
N ILE A 80 19.17 -7.48 -6.79
CA ILE A 80 19.88 -7.30 -5.51
C ILE A 80 19.67 -5.88 -4.97
N SER A 81 19.72 -4.86 -5.83
CA SER A 81 19.50 -3.47 -5.44
C SER A 81 18.12 -3.27 -4.80
N VAL A 82 17.08 -3.93 -5.34
CA VAL A 82 15.74 -3.89 -4.77
C VAL A 82 15.71 -4.46 -3.35
N TYR A 83 16.37 -5.59 -3.11
CA TYR A 83 16.43 -6.19 -1.76
C TYR A 83 17.24 -5.34 -0.78
N ILE A 84 18.38 -4.79 -1.20
CA ILE A 84 19.20 -3.90 -0.38
C ILE A 84 18.39 -2.67 0.06
N ARG A 85 17.69 -2.03 -0.90
CA ARG A 85 16.78 -0.91 -0.62
C ARG A 85 15.73 -1.30 0.42
N THR A 86 15.10 -2.46 0.26
CA THR A 86 14.08 -2.97 1.19
C THR A 86 14.64 -3.19 2.60
N ILE A 87 15.86 -3.72 2.74
CA ILE A 87 16.52 -3.88 4.05
C ILE A 87 16.72 -2.53 4.75
N PHE A 88 17.14 -1.50 4.02
CA PHE A 88 17.27 -0.15 4.59
C PHE A 88 15.91 0.47 4.90
N MET A 89 14.89 0.21 4.09
CA MET A 89 13.52 0.65 4.33
C MET A 89 12.96 0.09 5.64
N TYR A 90 13.19 -1.19 5.96
CA TYR A 90 12.72 -1.79 7.21
C TYR A 90 13.25 -1.05 8.45
N LYS A 91 14.50 -0.55 8.42
CA LYS A 91 15.05 0.24 9.53
C LYS A 91 14.30 1.56 9.74
N ILE A 92 13.89 2.19 8.64
CA ILE A 92 13.14 3.46 8.66
C ILE A 92 11.71 3.20 9.14
N GLU A 93 11.08 2.14 8.65
CA GLU A 93 9.74 1.70 9.05
C GLU A 93 9.68 1.41 10.54
N GLN A 94 10.58 0.58 11.07
CA GLN A 94 10.60 0.26 12.49
C GLN A 94 10.87 1.47 13.38
N ARG A 95 11.70 2.42 12.92
CA ARG A 95 11.83 3.69 13.66
C ARG A 95 10.54 4.46 13.69
N LEU A 96 9.88 4.58 12.55
CA LEU A 96 8.64 5.33 12.43
C LEU A 96 7.57 4.71 13.34
N THR A 97 7.46 3.38 13.36
CA THR A 97 6.64 2.61 14.31
C THR A 97 6.96 2.94 15.75
N PHE A 98 8.24 2.95 16.13
CA PHE A 98 8.68 3.28 17.50
C PHE A 98 8.32 4.71 17.89
N VAL A 99 8.60 5.69 17.03
CA VAL A 99 8.32 7.12 17.30
C VAL A 99 6.82 7.37 17.41
N LEU A 100 6.03 6.81 16.49
CA LEU A 100 4.57 6.88 16.54
C LEU A 100 4.02 6.24 17.80
N GLY A 101 4.46 5.01 18.10
CA GLY A 101 4.03 4.29 19.29
C GLY A 101 4.31 5.08 20.57
N SER A 102 5.53 5.59 20.73
CA SER A 102 5.91 6.41 21.87
C SER A 102 5.08 7.70 21.97
N LYS A 103 4.82 8.38 20.84
CA LYS A 103 4.07 9.64 20.83
C LYS A 103 2.58 9.44 21.10
N VAL A 104 1.97 8.40 20.54
CA VAL A 104 0.57 8.04 20.82
C VAL A 104 0.43 7.62 22.28
N LEU A 105 1.35 6.81 22.80
CA LEU A 105 1.34 6.39 24.19
C LEU A 105 1.49 7.58 25.15
N SER A 106 2.45 8.48 24.89
CA SER A 106 2.62 9.70 25.68
C SER A 106 1.40 10.60 25.62
N HIS A 107 0.73 10.71 24.47
CA HIS A 107 -0.50 11.48 24.34
C HIS A 107 -1.64 10.86 25.17
N ILE A 108 -1.79 9.53 25.10
CA ILE A 108 -2.80 8.79 25.85
C ILE A 108 -2.59 8.96 27.36
N PHE A 109 -1.38 8.81 27.88
CA PHE A 109 -1.08 9.03 29.31
C PHE A 109 -1.23 10.50 29.76
N GLY A 110 -1.30 11.45 28.83
CA GLY A 110 -1.59 12.85 29.12
C GLY A 110 -3.08 13.20 29.13
N LEU A 111 -3.97 12.26 28.82
CA LEU A 111 -5.43 12.49 28.84
C LEU A 111 -5.98 12.41 30.28
N SER A 112 -7.13 13.07 30.49
CA SER A 112 -7.82 13.07 31.80
C SER A 112 -8.22 11.66 32.23
N LEU A 113 -8.23 11.41 33.55
CA LEU A 113 -8.66 10.14 34.14
C LEU A 113 -10.07 9.71 33.68
N ASN A 114 -10.99 10.66 33.50
CA ASN A 114 -12.34 10.40 32.97
C ASN A 114 -12.34 9.77 31.57
N TYR A 115 -11.34 10.06 30.74
CA TYR A 115 -11.21 9.45 29.42
C TYR A 115 -10.82 7.96 29.54
N PHE A 116 -9.94 7.62 30.48
CA PHE A 116 -9.53 6.23 30.73
C PHE A 116 -10.64 5.39 31.33
N LEU A 117 -11.44 5.95 32.24
CA LEU A 117 -12.54 5.22 32.88
C LEU A 117 -13.67 4.86 31.90
N ASN A 118 -13.82 5.64 30.81
CA ASN A 118 -14.85 5.44 29.79
C ASN A 118 -14.39 4.58 28.60
N GLN A 119 -13.14 4.10 28.60
CA GLN A 119 -12.56 3.34 27.49
C GLN A 119 -12.23 1.92 27.93
N GLN A 120 -12.61 0.93 27.11
CA GLN A 120 -12.17 -0.45 27.34
C GLN A 120 -10.66 -0.55 27.07
N PRO A 121 -9.85 -1.15 27.98
CA PRO A 121 -8.40 -1.28 27.79
C PRO A 121 -8.00 -1.95 26.46
N GLY A 122 -8.83 -2.89 25.98
CA GLY A 122 -8.67 -3.55 24.68
C GLY A 122 -8.89 -2.63 23.48
N ALA A 123 -9.83 -1.68 23.57
CA ALA A 123 -10.07 -0.70 22.52
C ALA A 123 -8.88 0.24 22.36
N LEU A 124 -8.34 0.75 23.48
CA LEU A 124 -7.17 1.63 23.49
C LEU A 124 -5.92 0.92 22.91
N THR A 125 -5.68 -0.32 23.33
CA THR A 125 -4.55 -1.13 22.84
C THR A 125 -4.67 -1.41 21.33
N ASN A 126 -5.88 -1.69 20.85
CA ASN A 126 -6.13 -1.88 19.42
C ASN A 126 -5.90 -0.61 18.60
N ILE A 127 -6.29 0.56 19.11
CA ILE A 127 -6.02 1.85 18.45
C ILE A 127 -4.52 2.09 18.32
N ILE A 128 -3.75 1.87 19.40
CA ILE A 128 -2.29 1.99 19.39
C ILE A 128 -1.67 1.05 18.36
N ARG A 129 -2.06 -0.23 18.38
CA ARG A 129 -1.56 -1.25 17.45
C ARG A 129 -1.85 -0.89 15.99
N ARG A 130 -3.07 -0.47 15.68
CA ARG A 130 -3.46 -0.03 14.33
C ARG A 130 -2.66 1.18 13.87
N ALA A 131 -2.45 2.17 14.75
CA ALA A 131 -1.65 3.36 14.42
C ALA A 131 -0.17 3.01 14.19
N GLN A 132 0.40 2.13 15.01
CA GLN A 132 1.78 1.67 14.89
C GLN A 132 2.04 0.83 13.64
N GLN A 133 1.08 0.00 13.22
CA GLN A 133 1.25 -0.88 12.06
C GLN A 133 0.88 -0.19 10.75
N ASN A 134 -0.27 0.48 10.69
CA ASN A 134 -0.82 0.97 9.42
C ASN A 134 -0.15 2.26 8.97
N VAL A 135 0.16 3.18 9.89
CA VAL A 135 0.65 4.52 9.50
C VAL A 135 2.05 4.43 8.87
N PRO A 136 3.06 3.75 9.46
CA PRO A 136 4.35 3.58 8.82
C PRO A 136 4.26 2.88 7.48
N HIS A 137 3.47 1.81 7.42
CA HIS A 137 3.32 1.01 6.22
C HIS A 137 2.73 1.83 5.07
N ILE A 138 1.70 2.64 5.32
CA ILE A 138 1.09 3.50 4.30
C ILE A 138 2.06 4.62 3.89
N VAL A 139 2.63 5.35 4.85
CA VAL A 139 3.47 6.53 4.56
C VAL A 139 4.73 6.12 3.80
N LEU A 140 5.44 5.10 4.29
CA LEU A 140 6.68 4.64 3.67
C LEU A 140 6.40 3.77 2.46
N GLY A 141 5.38 2.90 2.50
CA GLY A 141 5.01 2.08 1.36
C GLY A 141 4.62 2.96 0.16
N LEU A 142 3.82 4.00 0.36
CA LEU A 142 3.47 4.91 -0.72
C LEU A 142 4.70 5.64 -1.27
N PHE A 143 5.57 6.15 -0.41
CA PHE A 143 6.80 6.82 -0.86
C PHE A 143 7.74 5.87 -1.61
N PHE A 144 8.05 4.69 -1.05
CA PHE A 144 9.05 3.78 -1.62
C PHE A 144 8.53 2.88 -2.74
N HIS A 145 7.22 2.75 -2.94
CA HIS A 145 6.65 2.04 -4.09
C HIS A 145 6.19 3.01 -5.18
N VAL A 146 5.38 4.02 -4.85
CA VAL A 146 4.79 4.89 -5.87
C VAL A 146 5.84 5.80 -6.50
N PHE A 147 6.77 6.37 -5.71
CA PHE A 147 7.78 7.27 -6.26
C PHE A 147 8.70 6.59 -7.28
N PRO A 148 9.28 5.40 -7.03
CA PRO A 148 10.06 4.69 -8.05
C PRO A 148 9.24 4.33 -9.27
N THR A 149 8.00 3.87 -9.12
CA THR A 149 7.17 3.47 -10.26
C THR A 149 6.84 4.67 -11.16
N VAL A 150 6.53 5.83 -10.58
CA VAL A 150 6.30 7.06 -11.36
C VAL A 150 7.59 7.49 -12.07
N LEU A 151 8.73 7.42 -11.38
CA LEU A 151 10.02 7.79 -11.94
C LEU A 151 10.42 6.84 -13.09
N GLU A 152 10.32 5.52 -12.90
CA GLU A 152 10.51 4.50 -13.94
C GLU A 152 9.62 4.78 -15.15
N PHE A 153 8.33 5.04 -14.93
CA PHE A 153 7.39 5.36 -16.00
C PHE A 153 7.82 6.60 -16.80
N LEU A 154 8.18 7.70 -16.12
CA LEU A 154 8.66 8.92 -16.78
C LEU A 154 9.91 8.66 -17.63
N PHE A 155 10.86 7.87 -17.11
CA PHE A 155 12.05 7.51 -17.87
C PHE A 155 11.75 6.63 -19.08
N VAL A 156 10.83 5.67 -18.97
CA VAL A 156 10.42 4.84 -20.11
C VAL A 156 9.78 5.70 -21.20
N VAL A 157 8.87 6.61 -20.84
CA VAL A 157 8.26 7.55 -21.77
C VAL A 157 9.33 8.42 -22.45
N ALA A 158 10.27 8.97 -21.67
CA ALA A 158 11.35 9.80 -22.19
C ALA A 158 12.29 9.02 -23.13
N LEU A 159 12.66 7.78 -22.79
CA LEU A 159 13.49 6.91 -23.63
C LEU A 159 12.81 6.60 -24.96
N ILE A 160 11.52 6.28 -24.95
CA ILE A 160 10.76 6.01 -26.18
C ILE A 160 10.69 7.27 -27.06
N PHE A 161 10.42 8.42 -26.45
CA PHE A 161 10.35 9.70 -27.16
C PHE A 161 11.68 10.07 -27.85
N LEU A 162 12.82 9.74 -27.25
CA LEU A 162 14.15 10.02 -27.80
C LEU A 162 14.61 9.00 -28.84
N LEU A 163 14.21 7.72 -28.72
CA LEU A 163 14.72 6.62 -29.54
C LEU A 163 13.81 6.22 -30.71
N TYR A 164 12.53 6.61 -30.67
CA TYR A 164 11.53 6.19 -31.64
C TYR A 164 10.73 7.38 -32.20
N PRO A 165 10.14 7.26 -33.40
CA PRO A 165 9.25 8.27 -33.95
C PRO A 165 8.08 8.62 -33.00
N LEU A 166 7.64 9.88 -33.04
CA LEU A 166 6.61 10.44 -32.15
C LEU A 166 5.30 9.63 -32.10
N ILE A 167 4.96 8.95 -33.20
CA ILE A 167 3.77 8.09 -33.29
C ILE A 167 3.75 6.99 -32.21
N TYR A 168 4.91 6.38 -31.89
CA TYR A 168 5.01 5.30 -30.91
C TYR A 168 4.83 5.81 -29.47
N SER A 169 5.37 7.00 -29.19
CA SER A 169 5.19 7.67 -27.89
C SER A 169 3.72 8.03 -27.67
N PHE A 170 3.03 8.51 -28.70
CA PHE A 170 1.59 8.81 -28.63
C PHE A 170 0.75 7.58 -28.28
N PHE A 171 0.95 6.46 -29.00
CA PHE A 171 0.22 5.22 -28.71
C PHE A 171 0.49 4.70 -27.30
N MET A 172 1.73 4.77 -26.83
CA MET A 172 2.10 4.35 -25.48
C MET A 172 1.37 5.19 -24.43
N VAL A 173 1.46 6.52 -24.51
CA VAL A 173 0.76 7.42 -23.58
C VAL A 173 -0.75 7.23 -23.64
N ALA A 174 -1.33 7.01 -24.83
CA ALA A 174 -2.76 6.73 -24.98
C ALA A 174 -3.18 5.43 -24.27
N ILE A 175 -2.46 4.34 -24.46
CA ILE A 175 -2.74 3.04 -23.80
C ILE A 175 -2.62 3.17 -22.28
N PHE A 176 -1.55 3.80 -21.79
CA PHE A 176 -1.37 4.05 -20.35
C PHE A 176 -2.48 4.93 -19.79
N GLY A 177 -2.89 5.97 -20.52
CA GLY A 177 -3.99 6.85 -20.12
C GLY A 177 -5.33 6.12 -20.02
N ILE A 178 -5.64 5.26 -21.00
CA ILE A 178 -6.85 4.41 -20.99
C ILE A 178 -6.81 3.45 -19.78
N PHE A 179 -5.68 2.77 -19.57
CA PHE A 179 -5.51 1.84 -18.46
C PHE A 179 -5.61 2.54 -17.10
N PHE A 180 -5.02 3.73 -16.96
CA PHE A 180 -5.10 4.54 -15.76
C PHE A 180 -6.53 5.00 -15.47
N ALA A 181 -7.26 5.47 -16.48
CA ALA A 181 -8.66 5.86 -16.36
C ALA A 181 -9.54 4.67 -15.96
N TYR A 182 -9.37 3.52 -16.60
CA TYR A 182 -10.04 2.27 -16.25
C TYR A 182 -9.78 1.89 -14.79
N THR A 183 -8.51 1.90 -14.37
CA THR A 183 -8.09 1.59 -12.99
C THR A 183 -8.78 2.52 -11.98
N LEU A 184 -8.90 3.83 -12.27
CA LEU A 184 -9.59 4.78 -11.39
C LEU A 184 -11.09 4.52 -11.28
N ILE A 185 -11.74 4.13 -12.37
CA ILE A 185 -13.18 3.80 -12.38
C ILE A 185 -13.42 2.56 -11.51
N VAL A 186 -12.65 1.50 -11.77
CA VAL A 186 -12.68 0.25 -11.01
C VAL A 186 -12.40 0.50 -9.53
N LEU A 187 -11.35 1.27 -9.21
CA LEU A 187 -10.99 1.58 -7.83
C LEU A 187 -12.15 2.24 -7.08
N LYS A 188 -12.84 3.20 -7.71
CA LYS A 188 -14.02 3.85 -7.11
C LYS A 188 -15.17 2.87 -6.88
N MET A 189 -15.39 1.93 -7.78
CA MET A 189 -16.42 0.90 -7.62
C MET A 189 -16.10 -0.05 -6.45
N VAL A 190 -14.85 -0.51 -6.37
CA VAL A 190 -14.38 -1.40 -5.29
C VAL A 190 -14.44 -0.70 -3.94
N LEU A 191 -14.01 0.56 -3.85
CA LEU A 191 -14.08 1.35 -2.62
C LEU A 191 -15.53 1.50 -2.12
N LYS A 192 -16.47 1.84 -3.00
CA LYS A 192 -17.90 1.93 -2.64
C LYS A 192 -18.47 0.59 -2.17
N ALA A 193 -18.08 -0.51 -2.80
CA ALA A 193 -18.51 -1.84 -2.38
C ALA A 193 -17.94 -2.20 -1.01
N ARG A 194 -16.69 -1.82 -0.74
CA ARG A 194 -16.03 -2.03 0.55
C ARG A 194 -16.66 -1.20 1.66
N GLU A 195 -17.03 0.04 1.39
CA GLU A 195 -17.75 0.89 2.34
C GLU A 195 -19.06 0.25 2.79
N LYS A 196 -19.88 -0.24 1.83
CA LYS A 196 -21.14 -0.94 2.13
C LYS A 196 -20.94 -2.24 2.92
N ALA A 197 -19.92 -3.02 2.57
CA ALA A 197 -19.59 -4.24 3.30
C ALA A 197 -19.16 -3.93 4.75
N ASN A 198 -18.32 -2.91 4.94
CA ASN A 198 -17.88 -2.48 6.28
C ASN A 198 -19.04 -1.90 7.13
N GLU A 199 -20.06 -1.30 6.52
CA GLU A 199 -21.26 -0.81 7.21
C GLU A 199 -22.12 -1.98 7.71
N ALA A 200 -22.43 -2.94 6.83
CA ALA A 200 -23.16 -4.15 7.20
C ALA A 200 -22.42 -5.00 8.25
N ASP A 201 -21.08 -5.03 8.20
CA ASP A 201 -20.23 -5.69 9.20
C ASP A 201 -20.40 -5.05 10.59
N LYS A 202 -20.41 -3.71 10.67
CA LYS A 202 -20.62 -2.99 11.93
C LYS A 202 -22.02 -3.19 12.49
N ASP A 203 -23.05 -3.19 11.64
CA ASP A 203 -24.43 -3.39 12.08
C ASP A 203 -24.63 -4.80 12.65
N ALA A 204 -24.08 -5.81 11.98
CA ALA A 204 -24.11 -7.19 12.46
C ALA A 204 -23.36 -7.35 13.80
N ASP A 205 -22.14 -6.82 13.90
CA ASP A 205 -21.35 -6.85 15.13
C ASP A 205 -22.05 -6.10 16.28
N GLY A 206 -22.70 -4.97 15.97
CA GLY A 206 -23.46 -4.18 16.95
C GLY A 206 -24.63 -4.97 17.53
N ILE A 207 -25.47 -5.56 16.67
CA ILE A 207 -26.63 -6.35 17.12
C ILE A 207 -26.20 -7.60 17.90
N ILE A 208 -25.13 -8.29 17.47
CA ILE A 208 -24.60 -9.44 18.20
C ILE A 208 -24.10 -9.00 19.59
N ALA A 209 -23.36 -7.89 19.67
CA ALA A 209 -22.88 -7.36 20.94
C ALA A 209 -24.03 -6.99 21.89
N ASP A 210 -25.09 -6.37 21.38
CA ASP A 210 -26.28 -6.02 22.16
C ASP A 210 -26.97 -7.25 22.74
N TRP A 211 -27.19 -8.30 21.94
CA TRP A 211 -27.79 -9.55 22.42
C TRP A 211 -26.90 -10.30 23.41
N LEU A 212 -25.58 -10.31 23.21
CA LEU A 212 -24.63 -10.92 24.14
C LEU A 212 -24.56 -10.16 25.47
N SER A 213 -24.61 -8.84 25.44
CA SER A 213 -24.64 -8.02 26.66
C SER A 213 -25.91 -8.26 27.48
N ASN A 214 -27.02 -8.61 26.82
CA ASN A 214 -28.32 -8.92 27.44
C ASN A 214 -28.61 -10.42 27.54
N TYR A 215 -27.59 -11.28 27.50
CA TYR A 215 -27.74 -12.73 27.45
C TYR A 215 -28.60 -13.30 28.59
N GLU A 216 -28.46 -12.75 29.80
CA GLU A 216 -29.23 -13.17 30.97
C GLU A 216 -30.74 -12.96 30.76
N ALA A 217 -31.15 -11.78 30.28
CA ALA A 217 -32.55 -11.49 29.98
C ALA A 217 -33.10 -12.45 28.90
N VAL A 218 -32.31 -12.74 27.86
CA VAL A 218 -32.71 -13.69 26.80
C VAL A 218 -33.00 -15.07 27.39
N LYS A 219 -32.17 -15.54 28.32
CA LYS A 219 -32.35 -16.85 28.97
C LYS A 219 -33.52 -16.86 29.95
N VAL A 220 -33.67 -15.82 30.76
CA VAL A 220 -34.77 -15.71 31.74
C VAL A 220 -36.13 -15.67 31.05
N PHE A 221 -36.26 -14.93 29.94
CA PHE A 221 -37.51 -14.82 29.20
C PHE A 221 -37.70 -15.89 28.11
N GLY A 222 -36.77 -16.83 27.95
CA GLY A 222 -36.87 -17.91 26.96
C GLY A 222 -36.91 -17.42 25.50
N LYS A 223 -36.27 -16.28 25.19
CA LYS A 223 -36.32 -15.64 23.85
C LYS A 223 -35.09 -15.94 22.97
N SER A 224 -34.45 -17.09 23.15
CA SER A 224 -33.24 -17.45 22.39
C SER A 224 -33.49 -17.49 20.89
N ASP A 225 -34.64 -18.01 20.46
CA ASP A 225 -34.94 -18.18 19.04
C ASP A 225 -35.12 -16.84 18.33
N LEU A 226 -35.71 -15.86 19.03
CA LEU A 226 -35.84 -14.48 18.54
C LEU A 226 -34.47 -13.82 18.37
N ALA A 227 -33.57 -13.99 19.35
CA ALA A 227 -32.22 -13.44 19.29
C ALA A 227 -31.44 -14.02 18.11
N ILE A 228 -31.48 -15.35 17.94
CA ILE A 228 -30.84 -16.05 16.81
C ILE A 228 -31.42 -15.54 15.48
N PHE A 229 -32.75 -15.50 15.35
CA PHE A 229 -33.40 -15.03 14.12
C PHE A 229 -33.00 -13.60 13.73
N THR A 230 -32.89 -12.70 14.73
CA THR A 230 -32.48 -11.31 14.50
C THR A 230 -31.02 -11.21 14.06
N CYS A 231 -30.12 -11.96 14.72
CA CYS A 231 -28.72 -12.02 14.33
C CYS A 231 -28.53 -12.64 12.93
N GLU A 232 -29.26 -13.71 12.61
CA GLU A 232 -29.22 -14.35 11.30
C GLU A 232 -29.67 -13.40 10.18
N ALA A 233 -30.68 -12.56 10.43
CA ALA A 233 -31.16 -11.59 9.45
C ALA A 233 -30.06 -10.57 9.07
N GLU A 234 -29.29 -10.08 10.05
CA GLU A 234 -28.18 -9.16 9.79
C GLU A 234 -26.95 -9.85 9.20
N LEU A 235 -26.65 -11.07 9.66
CA LEU A 235 -25.57 -11.88 9.08
C LEU A 235 -25.83 -12.18 7.60
N LYS A 236 -27.09 -12.42 7.19
CA LYS A 236 -27.46 -12.57 5.78
C LYS A 236 -27.23 -11.30 4.96
N LYS A 237 -27.52 -10.11 5.53
CA LYS A 237 -27.21 -8.85 4.85
C LYS A 237 -25.71 -8.67 4.67
N LYS A 238 -24.93 -8.91 5.74
CA LYS A 238 -23.46 -8.91 5.72
C LYS A 238 -22.92 -9.84 4.64
N GLU A 239 -23.38 -11.08 4.60
CA GLU A 239 -23.00 -12.08 3.58
C GLU A 239 -23.27 -11.55 2.17
N ALA A 240 -24.49 -11.05 1.89
CA ALA A 240 -24.85 -10.54 0.58
C ALA A 240 -24.00 -9.33 0.16
N THR A 241 -23.63 -8.44 1.09
CA THR A 241 -22.73 -7.31 0.80
C THR A 241 -21.29 -7.74 0.58
N GLU A 242 -20.81 -8.73 1.34
CA GLU A 242 -19.44 -9.25 1.23
C GLU A 242 -19.25 -10.00 -0.10
N VAL A 243 -20.24 -10.83 -0.49
CA VAL A 243 -20.25 -11.50 -1.81
C VAL A 243 -20.20 -10.47 -2.94
N LYS A 244 -20.97 -9.38 -2.85
CA LYS A 244 -20.93 -8.30 -3.86
C LYS A 244 -19.57 -7.61 -3.88
N PHE A 245 -18.98 -7.33 -2.72
CA PHE A 245 -17.63 -6.76 -2.63
C PHE A 245 -16.59 -7.66 -3.29
N MET A 246 -16.54 -8.93 -2.89
CA MET A 246 -15.60 -9.91 -3.43
C MET A 246 -15.81 -10.13 -4.93
N THR A 247 -17.05 -10.20 -5.39
CA THR A 247 -17.37 -10.34 -6.82
C THR A 247 -16.89 -9.13 -7.62
N ASN A 248 -17.09 -7.91 -7.12
CA ASN A 248 -16.60 -6.69 -7.78
C ASN A 248 -15.06 -6.67 -7.85
N VAL A 249 -14.38 -7.14 -6.80
CA VAL A 249 -12.93 -7.29 -6.79
C VAL A 249 -12.49 -8.33 -7.82
N THR A 250 -13.10 -9.51 -7.85
CA THR A 250 -12.75 -10.56 -8.82
C THR A 250 -13.04 -10.12 -10.26
N LEU A 251 -14.18 -9.49 -10.52
CA LEU A 251 -14.53 -8.94 -11.83
C LEU A 251 -13.48 -7.92 -12.30
N SER A 252 -12.98 -7.09 -11.37
CA SER A 252 -11.93 -6.14 -11.70
C SER A 252 -10.62 -6.81 -12.13
N HIS A 253 -10.26 -7.93 -11.50
CA HIS A 253 -9.08 -8.71 -11.89
C HIS A 253 -9.22 -9.32 -13.28
N ILE A 254 -10.43 -9.76 -13.66
CA ILE A 254 -10.70 -10.29 -15.01
C ILE A 254 -10.49 -9.19 -16.06
N GLY A 255 -10.90 -7.95 -15.80
CA GLY A 255 -10.67 -6.84 -16.72
C GLY A 255 -9.23 -6.29 -16.73
N HIS A 256 -8.33 -6.83 -15.90
CA HIS A 256 -6.90 -6.51 -15.91
C HIS A 256 -6.04 -7.56 -16.66
N LEU A 257 -6.61 -8.71 -17.05
CA LEU A 257 -5.98 -9.73 -17.91
C LEU A 257 -6.07 -9.33 -19.39
#